data_AF-A0A238F230-F1
#
_entry.id   AF-A0A238F230-F1
#
_cell.length_a   1.000
_cell.length_b   1.000
_cell.length_c   1.000
_cell.angle_alpha   90.00
_cell.angle_beta   90.00
_cell.angle_gamma   90.00
#
_symmetry.space_group_name_H-M   'P 1'
#
loop_
_entity.id
_entity.type
_entity.pdbx_description
1 polymer ?
#
loop_
_entity_poly.entity_id
_entity_poly.type
_entity_poly.pdbx_seq_one_letter_code
_entity_poly.pdbx_strand_id
1 'polypeptide(L)'
;MVSYKFIEPSELAQLYHSGLEAGRDFQVVDVRDEDRIGGHLPGSMRAPSEQRTLQYVEDLVAKLEGVPKVIFHCTLSQIRGPKAASLYCAALNARQGALQGGSTPSELTSKMPGDSIARPTRDSANTAAAQSFSPNPYESSKSASEEKGSQEVLLLRGGFGEWQRMYKNDPKLVEGFDASIWAEREYH
;
A
#
# COMPACT_ATOMS: atom_id res chain seq x y z
N MET A 1 -11.32 -4.93 0.02
CA MET A 1 -10.23 -5.75 -0.55
C MET A 1 -9.25 -4.81 -1.22
N VAL A 2 -8.02 -4.76 -0.74
CA VAL A 2 -6.91 -4.01 -1.35
C VAL A 2 -6.64 -4.56 -2.74
N SER A 3 -6.68 -3.67 -3.72
CA SER A 3 -6.28 -3.92 -5.10
C SER A 3 -5.13 -2.99 -5.45
N TYR A 4 -4.36 -3.34 -6.49
CA TYR A 4 -3.33 -2.45 -7.00
C TYR A 4 -3.91 -1.56 -8.09
N LYS A 5 -3.37 -0.34 -8.23
CA LYS A 5 -3.65 0.57 -9.34
C LYS A 5 -2.38 0.78 -10.16
N PHE A 6 -2.53 1.31 -11.37
CA PHE A 6 -1.39 1.73 -12.17
C PHE A 6 -1.05 3.19 -11.86
N ILE A 7 0.25 3.50 -11.83
CA ILE A 7 0.77 4.87 -11.75
C ILE A 7 1.60 5.16 -13.00
N GLU A 8 1.41 6.35 -13.57
CA GLU A 8 2.18 6.80 -14.73
C GLU A 8 3.57 7.30 -14.31
N PRO A 9 4.59 7.18 -15.18
CA PRO A 9 5.95 7.67 -14.88
C PRO A 9 5.99 9.16 -14.50
N SER A 10 5.17 9.99 -15.15
CA SER A 10 5.09 11.42 -14.84
C SER A 10 4.57 11.71 -13.43
N GLU A 11 3.59 10.94 -12.97
CA GLU A 11 3.00 11.08 -11.63
C GLU A 11 4.02 10.66 -10.56
N LEU A 12 4.71 9.54 -10.76
CA LEU A 12 5.77 9.13 -9.84
C LEU A 12 6.94 10.14 -9.83
N ALA A 13 7.30 10.72 -10.97
CA ALA A 13 8.31 11.78 -11.02
C ALA A 13 7.88 13.02 -10.24
N GLN A 14 6.60 13.40 -10.30
CA GLN A 14 6.05 14.47 -9.48
C GLN A 14 6.11 14.14 -7.98
N LEU A 15 5.92 12.89 -7.57
CA LEU A 15 6.07 12.48 -6.17
C LEU A 15 7.50 12.77 -5.66
N TYR A 16 8.53 12.39 -6.41
CA TYR A 16 9.92 12.72 -6.07
C TYR A 16 10.18 14.24 -6.05
N HIS A 17 9.56 15.00 -6.96
CA HIS A 17 9.71 16.46 -7.01
C HIS A 17 8.94 17.19 -5.91
N SER A 18 7.83 16.62 -5.43
CA SER A 18 7.00 17.21 -4.38
C SER A 18 7.66 17.20 -2.99
N GLY A 19 8.82 16.53 -2.86
CA GLY A 19 9.58 16.48 -1.62
C GLY A 19 9.16 15.36 -0.67
N LEU A 20 8.35 14.41 -1.13
CA LEU A 20 8.04 13.19 -0.39
C LEU A 20 9.28 12.29 -0.33
N GLU A 21 9.50 11.63 0.81
CA GLU A 21 10.70 10.81 1.01
C GLU A 21 10.39 9.32 0.82
N ALA A 22 11.22 8.66 -0.01
CA ALA A 22 11.18 7.23 -0.18
C ALA A 22 11.51 6.52 1.17
N GLY A 23 10.65 5.61 1.60
CA GLY A 23 10.75 4.88 2.87
C GLY A 23 9.95 5.48 4.02
N ARG A 24 9.38 6.68 3.86
CA ARG A 24 8.47 7.30 4.82
C ARG A 24 7.07 7.48 4.23
N ASP A 25 6.98 8.29 3.17
CA ASP A 25 5.71 8.64 2.55
C ASP A 25 5.30 7.66 1.44
N PHE A 26 6.29 7.18 0.70
CA PHE A 26 6.08 6.14 -0.31
C PHE A 26 7.29 5.21 -0.35
N GLN A 27 7.09 3.98 -0.80
CA GLN A 27 8.19 3.04 -1.02
C GLN A 27 8.11 2.45 -2.41
N VAL A 28 9.17 2.65 -3.19
CA VAL A 28 9.33 1.96 -4.46
C VAL A 28 9.93 0.59 -4.21
N VAL A 29 9.32 -0.46 -4.78
CA VAL A 29 9.76 -1.84 -4.69
C VAL A 29 10.17 -2.32 -6.09
N ASP A 30 11.47 -2.55 -6.24
CA ASP A 30 12.10 -3.01 -7.47
C ASP A 30 12.12 -4.54 -7.48
N VAL A 31 11.28 -5.14 -8.34
CA VAL A 31 11.17 -6.60 -8.48
C VAL A 31 12.02 -7.18 -9.60
N ARG A 32 13.03 -6.42 -10.06
CA ARG A 32 14.05 -6.91 -10.99
C ARG A 32 15.04 -7.82 -10.28
N ASP A 33 15.60 -8.75 -11.05
CA ASP A 33 16.52 -9.77 -10.55
C ASP A 33 17.96 -9.29 -10.77
N GLU A 34 18.63 -9.80 -11.81
CA GLU A 34 19.94 -9.33 -12.28
C GLU A 34 19.82 -8.09 -13.17
N ASP A 35 18.67 -7.89 -13.81
CA ASP A 35 18.38 -6.74 -14.69
C ASP A 35 18.12 -5.43 -13.95
N ARG A 36 18.48 -5.38 -12.67
CA ARG A 36 18.59 -4.16 -11.87
C ARG A 36 19.85 -3.34 -12.21
N ILE A 37 20.86 -3.97 -12.82
CA ILE A 37 22.07 -3.29 -13.26
C ILE A 37 21.75 -2.19 -14.30
N GLY A 38 22.54 -1.13 -14.31
CA GLY A 38 22.36 0.00 -15.24
C GLY A 38 21.45 1.12 -14.73
N GLY A 39 20.93 1.01 -13.52
CA GLY A 39 20.23 2.09 -12.85
C GLY A 39 18.96 1.63 -12.15
N HIS A 40 18.53 2.42 -11.18
CA HIS A 40 17.36 2.15 -10.35
C HIS A 40 16.76 3.45 -9.81
N LEU A 41 15.53 3.38 -9.32
CA LEU A 41 14.90 4.54 -8.72
C LEU A 41 15.55 4.84 -7.35
N PRO A 42 15.82 6.11 -7.03
CA PRO A 42 16.41 6.51 -5.75
C PRO A 42 15.56 6.04 -4.57
N GLY A 43 16.19 5.44 -3.56
CA GLY A 43 15.47 4.91 -2.39
C GLY A 43 14.58 3.68 -2.68
N SER A 44 14.71 3.06 -3.86
CA SER A 44 14.00 1.81 -4.17
C SER A 44 14.51 0.63 -3.35
N MET A 45 13.57 -0.10 -2.73
CA MET A 45 13.85 -1.35 -2.04
C MET A 45 13.93 -2.49 -3.05
N ARG A 46 15.02 -3.27 -3.00
CA ARG A 46 15.17 -4.46 -3.83
C ARG A 46 14.32 -5.60 -3.28
N ALA A 47 13.44 -6.16 -4.11
CA ALA A 47 12.63 -7.33 -3.79
C ALA A 47 12.59 -8.28 -5.00
N PRO A 48 13.69 -9.01 -5.27
CA PRO A 48 13.84 -9.76 -6.50
C PRO A 48 12.75 -10.82 -6.63
N SER A 49 12.37 -11.07 -7.88
CA SER A 49 11.26 -11.91 -8.27
C SER A 49 11.49 -13.39 -7.93
N GLU A 50 12.75 -13.81 -7.88
CA GLU A 50 13.20 -15.16 -7.48
C GLU A 50 12.95 -15.46 -6.01
N GLN A 51 13.07 -14.45 -5.14
CA GLN A 51 12.90 -14.59 -3.69
C GLN A 51 11.44 -14.47 -3.24
N ARG A 52 10.50 -14.30 -4.18
CA ARG A 52 9.07 -14.07 -3.95
C ARG A 52 8.34 -15.35 -3.48
N THR A 53 8.77 -15.86 -2.33
CA THR A 53 8.10 -16.89 -1.55
C THR A 53 6.96 -16.27 -0.73
N LEU A 54 6.02 -17.08 -0.24
CA LEU A 54 4.91 -16.58 0.59
C LEU A 54 5.41 -15.86 1.84
N GLN A 55 6.36 -16.48 2.56
CA GLN A 55 6.98 -15.89 3.75
C GLN A 55 7.62 -14.54 3.44
N TYR A 56 8.37 -14.45 2.34
CA TYR A 56 9.01 -13.19 1.94
C TYR A 56 8.02 -12.07 1.66
N VAL A 57 6.88 -12.39 1.03
CA VAL A 57 5.83 -11.39 0.78
C VAL A 57 5.17 -10.95 2.08
N GLU A 58 4.95 -11.85 3.03
CA GLU A 58 4.44 -11.53 4.37
C GLU A 58 5.40 -10.62 5.14
N ASP A 59 6.70 -10.94 5.12
CA ASP A 59 7.75 -10.13 5.73
C ASP A 59 7.82 -8.74 5.08
N LEU A 60 7.64 -8.67 3.75
CA LEU A 60 7.57 -7.42 3.01
C LEU A 60 6.36 -6.59 3.44
N VAL A 61 5.19 -7.21 3.60
CA VAL A 61 4.00 -6.54 4.13
C VAL A 61 4.25 -5.99 5.53
N ALA A 62 4.87 -6.79 6.41
CA ALA A 62 5.20 -6.34 7.76
C ALA A 62 6.19 -5.17 7.77
N LYS A 63 7.16 -5.17 6.86
CA LYS A 63 8.14 -4.08 6.74
C LYS A 63 7.54 -2.80 6.17
N LEU A 64 6.56 -2.91 5.27
CA LEU A 64 5.95 -1.80 4.56
C LEU A 64 4.66 -1.26 5.18
N GLU A 65 4.17 -1.88 6.25
CA GLU A 65 2.96 -1.46 6.97
C GLU A 65 3.00 0.00 7.45
N GLY A 66 4.19 0.54 7.71
CA GLY A 66 4.38 1.94 8.11
C GLY A 66 4.31 2.95 6.97
N VAL A 67 4.28 2.50 5.71
CA VAL A 67 4.35 3.37 4.53
C VAL A 67 2.99 3.42 3.84
N PRO A 68 2.39 4.60 3.62
CA PRO A 68 1.03 4.68 3.09
C PRO A 68 0.94 4.35 1.59
N LYS A 69 2.02 4.53 0.80
CA LYS A 69 2.04 4.20 -0.63
C LYS A 69 3.18 3.23 -0.97
N VAL A 70 2.86 2.14 -1.66
CA VAL A 70 3.88 1.19 -2.14
C VAL A 70 3.76 1.00 -3.63
N ILE A 71 4.84 1.28 -4.34
CA ILE A 71 4.90 1.31 -5.80
C ILE A 71 5.80 0.18 -6.27
N PHE A 72 5.23 -0.83 -6.91
CA PHE A 72 5.98 -1.90 -7.52
C PHE A 72 6.40 -1.52 -8.94
N HIS A 73 7.57 -1.98 -9.37
CA HIS A 73 7.97 -1.92 -10.77
C HIS A 73 8.88 -3.08 -11.16
N CYS A 74 8.93 -3.36 -12.46
CA CYS A 74 9.90 -4.27 -13.05
C CYS A 74 10.64 -3.52 -14.18
N THR A 75 11.33 -4.22 -15.07
CA THR A 75 11.94 -3.65 -16.28
C THR A 75 10.88 -3.13 -17.25
N LEU A 76 9.83 -3.91 -17.54
CA LEU A 76 8.71 -3.51 -18.40
C LEU A 76 7.36 -3.51 -17.66
N SER A 77 7.33 -3.95 -16.41
CA SER A 77 6.11 -4.10 -15.59
C SER A 77 4.97 -4.91 -16.23
N GLN A 78 5.27 -5.88 -17.11
CA GLN A 78 4.24 -6.72 -17.77
C GLN A 78 3.98 -8.07 -17.08
N ILE A 79 5.00 -8.70 -16.50
CA ILE A 79 4.89 -10.07 -15.95
C ILE A 79 5.22 -10.09 -14.46
N ARG A 80 6.47 -9.79 -14.09
CA ARG A 80 6.92 -9.86 -12.69
C ARG A 80 6.26 -8.79 -11.81
N GLY A 81 6.04 -7.58 -12.36
CA GLY A 81 5.40 -6.46 -11.66
C GLY A 81 3.96 -6.78 -11.20
N PRO A 82 3.02 -7.10 -12.12
CA PRO A 82 1.65 -7.45 -11.76
C PRO A 82 1.56 -8.66 -10.83
N LYS A 83 2.40 -9.68 -11.03
CA LYS A 83 2.45 -10.85 -10.14
C LYS A 83 2.86 -10.46 -8.71
N ALA A 84 3.90 -9.64 -8.56
CA ALA A 84 4.35 -9.19 -7.25
C ALA A 84 3.31 -8.31 -6.55
N ALA A 85 2.73 -7.34 -7.26
CA ALA A 85 1.68 -6.48 -6.72
C ALA A 85 0.44 -7.30 -6.31
N SER A 86 0.03 -8.27 -7.13
CA SER A 86 -1.12 -9.14 -6.82
C SER A 86 -0.88 -10.00 -5.59
N LEU A 87 0.30 -10.61 -5.45
CA LEU A 87 0.66 -11.41 -4.27
C LEU A 87 0.72 -10.55 -3.01
N TYR A 88 1.28 -9.35 -3.12
CA TYR A 88 1.34 -8.38 -2.04
C TYR A 88 -0.07 -7.94 -1.58
N CYS A 89 -0.95 -7.60 -2.53
CA CYS A 89 -2.36 -7.30 -2.23
C CYS A 89 -3.06 -8.48 -1.56
N ALA A 90 -2.83 -9.72 -2.02
CA ALA A 90 -3.42 -10.91 -1.41
C ALA A 90 -2.96 -11.09 0.05
N ALA A 91 -1.66 -10.92 0.32
CA ALA A 91 -1.10 -11.00 1.67
C ALA A 91 -1.62 -9.88 2.59
N LEU A 92 -1.71 -8.65 2.08
CA LEU A 92 -2.33 -7.53 2.80
C LEU A 92 -3.79 -7.81 3.16
N ASN A 93 -4.58 -8.31 2.22
CA ASN A 93 -5.98 -8.66 2.45
C ASN A 93 -6.13 -9.77 3.49
N ALA A 94 -5.29 -10.81 3.42
CA ALA A 94 -5.29 -11.89 4.40
C ALA A 94 -4.99 -11.36 5.81
N ARG A 95 -4.01 -10.46 5.93
CA ARG A 95 -3.64 -9.83 7.20
C ARG A 95 -4.74 -8.91 7.75
N GLN A 96 -5.34 -8.07 6.89
CA GLN A 96 -6.47 -7.22 7.29
C GLN A 96 -7.69 -8.05 7.71
N GLY A 97 -7.95 -9.16 7.03
CA GLY A 97 -9.01 -10.11 7.38
C GLY A 97 -8.77 -10.80 8.73
N ALA A 98 -7.53 -11.19 9.03
CA ALA A 98 -7.16 -11.76 10.32
C ALA A 98 -7.33 -10.74 11.48
N LEU A 99 -6.99 -9.46 11.24
CA LEU A 99 -7.16 -8.38 12.22
C LEU A 99 -8.63 -8.03 12.48
N GLN A 100 -9.49 -8.08 11.45
CA GLN A 100 -10.94 -7.82 11.59
C GLN A 100 -11.72 -9.03 12.13
N GLY A 101 -11.17 -10.26 12.03
CA GLY A 101 -11.78 -11.50 12.55
C GLY A 101 -11.48 -11.82 14.02
N GLY A 102 -10.74 -10.98 14.74
CA GLY A 102 -10.25 -11.21 16.11
C GLY A 102 -11.17 -10.75 17.26
N SER A 103 -12.47 -10.54 17.01
CA SER A 103 -13.49 -10.33 18.05
C SER A 103 -14.53 -11.46 17.90
N THR A 104 -14.42 -12.60 18.59
CA THR A 104 -14.79 -12.79 20.01
C THR A 104 -14.02 -13.94 20.69
N PRO A 105 -13.95 -13.96 22.04
CA PRO A 105 -13.11 -14.86 22.84
C PRO A 105 -13.82 -16.11 23.41
N SER A 106 -13.01 -17.11 23.75
CA SER A 106 -13.12 -18.04 24.89
C SER A 106 -14.17 -19.18 24.88
N GLU A 107 -13.67 -20.39 24.66
CA GLU A 107 -13.76 -21.62 25.48
C GLU A 107 -15.07 -22.00 26.25
N LEU A 108 -15.54 -23.22 25.95
CA LEU A 108 -16.36 -24.20 26.72
C LEU A 108 -17.26 -23.70 27.87
N THR A 109 -18.56 -24.02 27.83
CA THR A 109 -19.24 -24.84 28.88
C THR A 109 -20.52 -25.50 28.35
N SER A 110 -20.87 -26.62 28.97
CA SER A 110 -22.02 -27.47 28.69
C SER A 110 -23.12 -27.29 29.76
N LYS A 111 -24.37 -27.66 29.40
CA LYS A 111 -25.55 -28.01 30.24
C LYS A 111 -26.55 -26.90 30.72
N MET A 112 -27.68 -26.84 30.01
CA MET A 112 -29.14 -26.84 30.37
C MET A 112 -29.74 -26.08 31.62
N PRO A 113 -31.08 -26.10 31.90
CA PRO A 113 -31.94 -24.89 31.94
C PRO A 113 -32.68 -24.66 33.29
N GLY A 114 -33.46 -23.56 33.43
CA GLY A 114 -34.40 -23.39 34.55
C GLY A 114 -35.16 -22.05 34.60
N ASP A 115 -36.48 -22.15 34.64
CA ASP A 115 -37.56 -21.16 34.79
C ASP A 115 -37.39 -20.05 35.86
N SER A 116 -37.92 -18.85 35.59
CA SER A 116 -39.10 -18.25 36.31
C SER A 116 -39.26 -16.73 36.10
N ILE A 117 -40.35 -16.35 35.41
CA ILE A 117 -41.36 -15.32 35.71
C ILE A 117 -40.97 -14.13 36.64
N ALA A 118 -41.01 -12.88 36.12
CA ALA A 118 -41.93 -11.80 36.56
C ALA A 118 -41.59 -10.41 35.95
N ARG A 119 -42.60 -9.73 35.42
CA ARG A 119 -42.72 -8.29 35.05
C ARG A 119 -43.70 -7.67 36.07
N PRO A 120 -43.64 -6.39 36.50
CA PRO A 120 -44.26 -5.27 35.73
C PRO A 120 -43.53 -3.90 35.90
N THR A 121 -43.34 -3.12 34.83
CA THR A 121 -44.03 -1.86 34.41
C THR A 121 -43.87 -0.59 35.26
N ARG A 122 -43.89 0.53 34.50
CA ARG A 122 -44.03 1.97 34.82
C ARG A 122 -42.73 2.76 34.76
N ASP A 123 -42.67 3.97 34.22
CA ASP A 123 -43.39 4.75 33.20
C ASP A 123 -42.65 6.09 33.21
N SER A 124 -42.57 6.75 32.04
CA SER A 124 -42.40 8.20 31.88
C SER A 124 -41.18 8.90 32.50
N ALA A 125 -40.33 9.49 31.65
CA ALA A 125 -40.51 10.90 31.29
C ALA A 125 -39.44 11.34 30.29
N ASN A 126 -39.97 11.79 29.16
CA ASN A 126 -39.36 12.59 28.12
C ASN A 126 -38.71 13.86 28.71
N THR A 127 -37.46 14.15 28.38
CA THR A 127 -36.95 15.53 28.36
C THR A 127 -36.02 15.70 27.17
N ALA A 128 -36.58 16.38 26.18
CA ALA A 128 -35.91 16.96 25.05
C ALA A 128 -34.88 18.01 25.49
N ALA A 129 -33.69 17.93 24.89
CA ALA A 129 -32.87 19.10 24.62
C ALA A 129 -31.97 18.78 23.43
N ALA A 130 -32.55 18.90 22.24
CA ALA A 130 -31.80 19.07 21.01
C ALA A 130 -31.06 20.41 21.10
N GLN A 131 -29.73 20.37 21.02
CA GLN A 131 -28.96 21.50 20.50
C GLN A 131 -28.15 21.01 19.30
N SER A 132 -28.87 21.08 18.19
CA SER A 132 -28.34 21.13 16.84
C SER A 132 -27.50 22.41 16.71
N PHE A 133 -26.17 22.26 16.64
CA PHE A 133 -25.28 23.26 16.06
C PHE A 133 -24.75 22.67 14.74
N SER A 134 -25.47 22.95 13.66
CA SER A 134 -24.97 22.79 12.29
C SER A 134 -23.90 23.86 11.96
N PRO A 135 -23.10 23.65 10.91
CA PRO A 135 -21.63 23.67 10.98
C PRO A 135 -21.01 25.03 10.65
N ASN A 136 -19.80 25.25 11.13
CA ASN A 136 -19.01 26.43 10.80
C ASN A 136 -18.53 26.36 9.33
N PRO A 137 -18.62 27.45 8.53
CA PRO A 137 -18.49 27.43 7.07
C PRO A 137 -17.04 27.63 6.57
N TYR A 138 -16.04 27.15 7.32
CA TYR A 138 -14.63 27.23 6.93
C TYR A 138 -14.08 25.84 6.60
N GLU A 139 -14.65 25.25 5.56
CA GLU A 139 -14.08 24.11 4.87
C GLU A 139 -13.17 24.64 3.76
N SER A 140 -11.85 24.59 3.99
CA SER A 140 -10.83 24.31 2.96
C SER A 140 -9.43 24.44 3.55
N SER A 141 -8.96 23.38 4.20
CA SER A 141 -7.62 22.84 3.92
C SER A 141 -7.40 21.54 4.68
N LYS A 142 -7.36 20.45 3.91
CA LYS A 142 -6.80 19.14 4.26
C LYS A 142 -7.52 18.41 5.39
N SER A 143 -8.48 17.60 4.98
CA SER A 143 -8.83 16.34 5.62
C SER A 143 -7.57 15.46 5.70
N ALA A 144 -6.73 15.71 6.70
CA ALA A 144 -5.88 14.70 7.30
C ALA A 144 -6.78 13.88 8.23
N SER A 145 -7.76 13.20 7.64
CA SER A 145 -8.39 12.06 8.30
C SER A 145 -7.28 11.04 8.49
N GLU A 146 -6.94 10.78 9.75
CA GLU A 146 -6.11 9.67 10.18
C GLU A 146 -6.80 8.35 9.81
N GLU A 147 -6.77 8.01 8.51
CA GLU A 147 -7.04 6.69 7.96
C GLU A 147 -5.84 5.80 8.32
N LYS A 148 -5.72 5.46 9.60
CA LYS A 148 -4.78 4.46 10.08
C LYS A 148 -5.26 3.09 9.59
N GLY A 149 -5.01 2.74 8.32
CA GLY A 149 -5.28 1.35 7.88
C GLY A 149 -5.23 1.01 6.41
N SER A 150 -5.17 1.96 5.47
CA SER A 150 -5.29 1.64 4.04
C SER A 150 -4.04 2.01 3.27
N GLN A 151 -3.10 1.06 3.20
CA GLN A 151 -1.94 1.18 2.33
C GLN A 151 -2.38 1.10 0.85
N GLU A 152 -1.93 2.05 0.03
CA GLU A 152 -2.18 2.04 -1.41
C GLU A 152 -1.07 1.28 -2.13
N VAL A 153 -1.47 0.32 -2.98
CA VAL A 153 -0.56 -0.46 -3.81
C VAL A 153 -0.64 0.05 -5.25
N LEU A 154 0.51 0.45 -5.78
CA LEU A 154 0.65 1.03 -7.11
C LEU A 154 1.61 0.18 -7.94
N LEU A 155 1.44 0.19 -9.27
CA LEU A 155 2.30 -0.48 -10.22
C LEU A 155 2.75 0.53 -11.29
N LEU A 156 4.04 0.76 -11.39
CA LEU A 156 4.62 1.70 -12.35
C LEU A 156 4.46 1.16 -13.77
N ARG A 157 3.70 1.89 -14.60
CA ARG A 157 3.52 1.58 -16.02
C ARG A 157 4.81 1.81 -16.79
N GLY A 158 5.07 0.97 -17.80
CA GLY A 158 6.31 1.01 -18.58
C GLY A 158 7.57 0.51 -17.85
N GLY A 159 7.52 0.37 -16.53
CA GLY A 159 8.63 -0.12 -15.71
C GLY A 159 9.86 0.80 -15.75
N PHE A 160 11.00 0.25 -15.38
CA PHE A 160 12.27 1.00 -15.39
C PHE A 160 12.75 1.33 -16.82
N GLY A 161 12.38 0.51 -17.80
CA GLY A 161 12.78 0.71 -19.20
C GLY A 161 12.21 2.00 -19.79
N GLU A 162 10.95 2.31 -19.52
CA GLU A 162 10.35 3.59 -19.92
C GLU A 162 10.82 4.75 -19.03
N TRP A 163 10.89 4.51 -17.72
CA TRP A 163 11.37 5.49 -16.75
C TRP A 163 12.74 6.07 -17.11
N GLN A 164 13.73 5.21 -17.36
CA GLN A 164 15.08 5.67 -17.70
C GLN A 164 15.10 6.45 -19.02
N ARG A 165 14.30 6.08 -20.02
CA ARG A 165 14.24 6.83 -21.29
C ARG A 165 13.80 8.27 -21.09
N MET A 166 12.86 8.49 -20.17
CA MET A 166 12.32 9.82 -19.87
C MET A 166 13.21 10.60 -18.92
N TYR A 167 13.79 9.94 -17.92
CA TYR A 167 14.40 10.60 -16.75
C TYR A 167 15.88 10.27 -16.51
N LYS A 168 16.58 9.57 -17.40
CA LYS A 168 18.02 9.23 -17.27
C LYS A 168 18.95 10.43 -17.01
N ASN A 169 18.53 11.63 -17.42
CA ASN A 169 19.32 12.85 -17.23
C ASN A 169 19.11 13.50 -15.86
N ASP A 170 18.14 13.02 -15.07
CA ASP A 170 17.81 13.57 -13.76
C ASP A 170 18.32 12.64 -12.63
N PRO A 171 19.39 13.03 -11.90
CA PRO A 171 19.92 12.23 -10.81
C PRO A 171 18.97 12.12 -9.61
N LYS A 172 17.94 12.97 -9.52
CA LYS A 172 16.90 12.87 -8.48
C LYS A 172 15.85 11.80 -8.79
N LEU A 173 15.80 11.32 -10.02
CA LEU A 173 14.85 10.31 -10.49
C LEU A 173 15.51 8.99 -10.85
N VAL A 174 16.80 9.00 -11.16
CA VAL A 174 17.57 7.79 -11.47
C VAL A 174 18.90 7.79 -10.73
N GLU A 175 19.12 6.74 -9.94
CA GLU A 175 20.36 6.50 -9.22
C GLU A 175 21.18 5.41 -9.92
N GLY A 176 22.51 5.60 -9.99
CA GLY A 176 23.43 4.61 -10.55
C GLY A 176 23.19 4.31 -12.03
N PHE A 177 22.74 5.30 -12.81
CA PHE A 177 22.52 5.13 -14.25
C PHE A 177 23.85 4.86 -14.97
N ASP A 178 23.91 3.76 -15.71
CA ASP A 178 25.08 3.39 -16.52
C ASP A 178 24.69 3.37 -17.99
N ALA A 179 25.09 4.42 -18.72
CA ALA A 179 24.75 4.57 -20.13
C ALA A 179 25.29 3.42 -21.01
N SER A 180 26.38 2.76 -20.63
CA SER A 180 26.99 1.68 -21.42
C SER A 180 26.09 0.44 -21.44
N ILE A 181 25.47 0.10 -20.32
CA ILE A 181 24.53 -1.03 -20.21
C ILE A 181 23.29 -0.82 -21.10
N TRP A 182 22.85 0.43 -21.26
CA TRP A 182 21.68 0.75 -22.07
C TRP A 182 22.01 0.95 -23.55
N ALA A 183 23.23 1.41 -23.88
CA ALA A 183 23.68 1.56 -25.25
C ALA A 183 23.81 0.20 -25.97
N GLU A 184 24.28 -0.85 -25.28
CA GLU A 184 24.39 -2.19 -25.86
C GLU A 184 23.03 -2.83 -26.18
N ARG A 185 22.00 -2.58 -25.37
CA ARG A 185 20.66 -3.16 -25.56
C ARG A 185 19.85 -2.54 -26.68
N GLU A 186 20.27 -1.39 -27.21
CA GLU A 186 19.58 -0.70 -28.30
C GLU A 186 20.10 -1.15 -29.69
N TYR A 187 21.13 -2.00 -29.73
CA TYR A 187 21.84 -2.40 -30.96
C TYR A 187 21.67 -3.87 -31.39
N HIS A 188 20.80 -4.63 -30.74
CA HIS A 188 20.41 -5.99 -31.13
C HIS A 188 18.90 -6.18 -31.09
#